data_AF-A0A8T5UPA5-F1
#
_entry.id   AF-A0A8T5UPA5-F1
#
_cell.length_a   1.000
_cell.length_b   1.000
_cell.length_c   1.000
_cell.angle_alpha   90.00
_cell.angle_beta   90.00
_cell.angle_gamma   90.00
#
_symmetry.space_group_name_H-M   'P 1'
#
loop_
_entity.id
_entity.type
_entity.pdbx_description
1 polymer ?
#
loop_
_entity_poly.entity_id
_entity_poly.type
_entity_poly.pdbx_seq_one_letter_code
_entity_poly.pdbx_strand_id
1 'polypeptide(L)'
;MSIINPTFEIDDKGRVICQRHSNFPFFVMPGKIRQQEIQMEKELTCITCLHYKNDECYFPKTEIDKIEADRLGMIAFKCKLCGSQIDRMLTIIQKLYLQEKFNIEIPLICCMCYESLKKKNFMEYHEKRLYLAYFLNVSIIIGFILSLLMIKSPTSLISGIIYATSIISLKGILKKTFRINLSVREIRKGKKYFDEFYKNSI
;
A
#
# COMPACT_ATOMS: atom_id res chain seq x y z
N MET A 1 17.92 17.55 26.58
CA MET A 1 16.79 17.77 25.65
C MET A 1 15.60 16.97 26.15
N SER A 2 14.42 17.56 26.17
CA SER A 2 13.18 16.86 26.52
C SER A 2 12.65 16.11 25.29
N ILE A 3 12.53 14.79 25.39
CA ILE A 3 11.97 13.96 24.32
C ILE A 3 10.49 14.31 24.14
N ILE A 4 10.09 14.67 22.92
CA ILE A 4 8.70 15.05 22.63
C ILE A 4 7.91 13.82 22.17
N ASN A 5 6.92 13.44 22.98
CA ASN A 5 6.01 12.36 22.63
C ASN A 5 5.07 12.77 21.47
N PRO A 6 4.92 11.96 20.42
CA PRO A 6 3.98 12.26 19.36
C PRO A 6 2.54 12.05 19.85
N THR A 7 1.65 12.92 19.41
CA THR A 7 0.20 12.75 19.53
C THR A 7 -0.41 12.68 18.15
N PHE A 8 -1.32 11.73 17.96
CA PHE A 8 -1.89 11.40 16.66
C PHE A 8 -3.40 11.61 16.66
N GLU A 9 -3.91 12.04 15.53
CA GLU A 9 -5.33 12.05 15.19
C GLU A 9 -5.55 11.14 13.97
N ILE A 10 -6.64 10.39 13.96
CA ILE A 10 -7.03 9.55 12.82
C ILE A 10 -8.30 10.12 12.23
N ASP A 11 -8.25 10.49 10.96
CA ASP A 11 -9.39 11.08 10.29
C ASP A 11 -10.39 10.03 9.77
N ASP A 12 -11.44 10.51 9.10
CA ASP A 12 -12.50 9.66 8.57
C ASP A 12 -12.06 8.63 7.52
N LYS A 13 -10.92 8.86 6.87
CA LYS A 13 -10.32 7.98 5.85
C LYS A 13 -9.22 7.10 6.42
N GLY A 14 -8.98 7.14 7.73
CA GLY A 14 -7.95 6.36 8.40
C GLY A 14 -6.55 6.93 8.20
N ARG A 15 -6.45 8.23 7.88
CA ARG A 15 -5.16 8.93 7.75
C ARG A 15 -4.68 9.30 9.13
N VAL A 16 -3.44 8.93 9.42
CA VAL A 16 -2.78 9.27 10.69
C VAL A 16 -2.12 10.63 10.54
N ILE A 17 -2.51 11.56 11.40
CA ILE A 17 -2.07 12.95 11.39
C ILE A 17 -1.34 13.23 12.71
N CYS A 18 -0.12 13.74 12.62
CA CYS A 18 0.62 14.19 13.81
C CYS A 18 0.13 15.58 14.22
N GLN A 19 -0.30 15.75 15.47
CA GLN A 19 -0.79 17.05 15.97
C GLN A 19 0.32 18.11 16.11
N ARG A 20 1.58 17.67 16.14
CA ARG A 20 2.78 18.54 16.13
C ARG A 20 3.30 18.83 14.73
N HIS A 21 2.56 18.45 13.68
CA HIS A 21 2.94 18.77 12.31
C HIS A 21 2.79 20.27 12.03
N SER A 22 3.72 20.88 11.27
CA SER A 22 3.68 22.32 10.96
C SER A 22 2.38 22.75 10.28
N ASN A 23 1.86 21.89 9.40
CA ASN A 23 0.64 22.11 8.62
C ASN A 23 -0.60 21.44 9.25
N PHE A 24 -0.57 21.12 10.55
CA PHE A 24 -1.69 20.45 11.22
C PHE A 24 -3.06 21.12 11.00
N PRO A 25 -3.22 22.46 11.11
CA PRO A 25 -4.51 23.11 10.88
C PRO A 25 -5.08 22.85 9.47
N PHE A 26 -4.22 22.84 8.45
CA PHE A 26 -4.63 22.50 7.09
C PHE A 26 -5.07 21.04 7.00
N PHE A 27 -4.38 20.12 7.69
CA PHE A 27 -4.70 18.69 7.64
C PHE A 27 -6.02 18.31 8.28
N VAL A 28 -6.48 19.05 9.30
CA VAL A 28 -7.77 18.78 9.97
C VAL A 28 -8.94 19.58 9.39
N MET A 29 -8.68 20.53 8.48
CA MET A 29 -9.72 21.37 7.89
C MET A 29 -10.83 20.53 7.20
N PRO A 30 -12.13 20.74 7.50
CA PRO A 30 -13.20 20.01 6.84
C PRO A 30 -13.37 20.43 5.37
N GLY A 31 -14.12 19.64 4.58
CA GLY A 31 -14.57 20.06 3.25
C GLY A 31 -13.48 20.22 2.18
N LYS A 32 -12.32 19.55 2.33
CA LYS A 32 -11.22 19.64 1.35
C LYS A 32 -11.64 19.18 -0.04
N ILE A 33 -11.23 19.94 -1.06
CA ILE A 33 -11.34 19.48 -2.45
C ILE A 33 -10.29 18.41 -2.75
N ARG A 34 -10.53 17.61 -3.79
CA ARG A 34 -9.65 16.50 -4.19
C ARG A 34 -8.17 16.91 -4.35
N GLN A 35 -7.90 18.09 -4.89
CA GLN A 35 -6.53 18.59 -5.07
C GLN A 35 -5.82 18.83 -3.73
N GLN A 36 -6.53 19.40 -2.75
CA GLN A 36 -6.00 19.61 -1.39
C GLN A 36 -5.73 18.28 -0.69
N GLU A 37 -6.57 17.26 -0.91
CA GLU A 37 -6.31 15.93 -0.37
C GLU A 37 -5.05 15.29 -0.95
N ILE A 38 -4.84 15.41 -2.27
CA ILE A 38 -3.63 14.91 -2.94
C ILE A 38 -2.39 15.64 -2.42
N GLN A 39 -2.48 16.96 -2.25
CA GLN A 39 -1.39 17.75 -1.66
C GLN A 39 -1.09 17.28 -0.24
N MET A 40 -2.12 17.12 0.59
CA MET A 40 -1.98 16.65 1.95
C MET A 40 -1.31 15.28 2.01
N GLU A 41 -1.63 14.35 1.12
CA GLU A 41 -0.99 13.03 1.09
C GLU A 41 0.52 13.10 0.83
N LYS A 42 1.00 14.13 0.11
CA LYS A 42 2.43 14.37 -0.10
C LYS A 42 3.11 15.00 1.12
N GLU A 43 2.37 15.75 1.90
CA GLU A 43 2.90 16.51 3.05
C GLU A 43 2.77 15.77 4.39
N LEU A 44 1.98 14.69 4.48
CA LEU A 44 1.82 13.86 5.69
C LEU A 44 3.05 12.98 5.96
N THR A 45 4.18 13.63 6.25
CA THR A 45 5.47 13.00 6.53
C THR A 45 6.09 13.55 7.82
N CYS A 46 7.13 12.89 8.32
CA CYS A 46 7.92 13.43 9.43
C CYS A 46 8.84 14.58 8.97
N ILE A 47 9.26 14.58 7.69
CA ILE A 47 10.26 15.51 7.14
C ILE A 47 9.80 16.98 7.22
N THR A 48 8.50 17.19 7.12
CA THR A 48 7.83 18.49 7.20
C THR A 48 7.64 18.97 8.64
N CYS A 49 7.92 18.16 9.66
CA CYS A 49 7.82 18.55 11.07
C CYS A 49 9.08 19.29 11.57
N LEU A 50 8.90 20.33 12.38
CA LEU A 50 10.02 21.08 12.98
C LEU A 50 10.83 20.22 13.96
N HIS A 51 10.17 19.39 14.76
CA HIS A 51 10.84 18.51 15.72
C HIS A 51 11.74 17.47 15.04
N TYR A 52 11.37 17.03 13.84
CA TYR A 52 12.22 16.16 13.03
C TYR A 52 13.49 16.89 12.57
N LYS A 53 13.36 18.16 12.16
CA LYS A 53 14.51 18.98 11.73
C LYS A 53 15.49 19.25 12.88
N ASN A 54 14.98 19.38 14.10
CA ASN A 54 15.77 19.67 15.30
C ASN A 54 16.22 18.41 16.05
N ASP A 55 15.84 17.21 15.59
CA ASP A 55 16.11 15.93 16.26
C ASP A 55 15.59 15.85 17.71
N GLU A 56 14.36 16.35 17.92
CA GLU A 56 13.69 16.44 19.24
C GLU A 56 12.50 15.47 19.38
N CYS A 57 12.25 14.65 18.35
CA CYS A 57 11.17 13.69 18.31
C CYS A 57 11.42 12.48 19.21
N TYR A 58 10.34 11.76 19.56
CA TYR A 58 10.43 10.44 20.22
C TYR A 58 11.33 9.47 19.47
N PHE A 59 11.11 9.35 18.15
CA PHE A 59 12.06 8.67 17.26
C PHE A 59 13.09 9.69 16.80
N PRO A 60 14.39 9.49 17.08
CA PRO A 60 15.44 10.35 16.54
C PRO A 60 15.41 10.31 15.02
N LYS A 61 15.94 11.37 14.41
CA LYS A 61 15.97 11.57 12.96
C LYS A 61 16.57 10.38 12.23
N THR A 62 17.68 9.83 12.73
CA THR A 62 18.38 8.68 12.15
C THR A 62 17.50 7.43 12.08
N GLU A 63 16.62 7.24 13.05
CA GLU A 63 15.68 6.12 13.07
C GLU A 63 14.50 6.36 12.12
N ILE A 64 13.98 7.59 12.08
CA ILE A 64 12.96 7.98 11.11
C ILE A 64 13.47 7.81 9.67
N ASP A 65 14.71 8.22 9.39
CA ASP A 65 15.37 8.05 8.09
C ASP A 65 15.48 6.56 7.71
N LYS A 66 15.80 5.69 8.67
CA LYS A 66 15.85 4.24 8.46
C LYS A 66 14.47 3.68 8.14
N ILE A 67 13.45 4.06 8.92
CA ILE A 67 12.06 3.62 8.69
C ILE A 67 11.58 4.08 7.30
N GLU A 68 11.94 5.30 6.89
CA GLU A 68 11.60 5.85 5.58
C GLU A 68 12.30 5.09 4.44
N ALA A 69 13.57 4.74 4.61
CA ALA A 69 14.31 3.90 3.67
C ALA A 69 13.68 2.51 3.55
N ASP A 70 13.31 1.88 4.67
CA ASP A 70 12.62 0.58 4.70
C ASP A 70 11.24 0.65 4.03
N ARG A 71 10.52 1.77 4.21
CA ARG A 71 9.24 2.04 3.56
C ARG A 71 9.38 2.13 2.04
N LEU A 72 10.38 2.88 1.55
CA LEU A 72 10.68 3.02 0.13
C LEU A 72 11.25 1.72 -0.48
N GLY A 73 11.95 0.91 0.31
CA GLY A 73 12.51 -0.39 -0.06
C GLY A 73 11.48 -1.51 -0.31
N MET A 74 10.19 -1.23 -0.17
CA MET A 74 9.03 -2.05 -0.61
C MET A 74 8.77 -3.39 0.11
N ILE A 75 9.45 -3.73 1.22
CA ILE A 75 9.30 -5.07 1.83
C ILE A 75 8.50 -5.07 3.13
N ALA A 76 8.63 -4.06 4.00
CA ALA A 76 8.17 -4.17 5.39
C ALA A 76 6.67 -3.83 5.61
N PHE A 77 6.19 -2.72 5.05
CA PHE A 77 4.91 -2.14 5.48
C PHE A 77 3.78 -2.43 4.49
N LYS A 78 3.01 -3.48 4.76
CA LYS A 78 1.86 -3.89 3.95
C LYS A 78 0.58 -3.88 4.77
N CYS A 79 -0.52 -3.54 4.10
CA CYS A 79 -1.86 -3.62 4.65
C CYS A 79 -2.20 -5.08 4.99
N LYS A 80 -2.64 -5.33 6.22
CA LYS A 80 -3.04 -6.66 6.69
C LYS A 80 -4.28 -7.20 5.95
N LEU A 81 -5.14 -6.32 5.44
CA LEU A 81 -6.41 -6.68 4.80
C LEU A 81 -6.33 -6.90 3.28
N CYS A 82 -5.43 -6.21 2.58
CA CYS A 82 -5.34 -6.32 1.13
C CYS A 82 -3.93 -6.57 0.58
N GLY A 83 -2.91 -6.58 1.44
CA GLY A 83 -1.52 -6.78 1.05
C GLY A 83 -0.88 -5.60 0.31
N SER A 84 -1.64 -4.54 0.00
CA SER A 84 -1.12 -3.33 -0.63
C SER A 84 -0.06 -2.68 0.28
N GLN A 85 1.00 -2.14 -0.32
CA GLN A 85 2.01 -1.38 0.41
C GLN A 85 1.38 -0.15 1.07
N ILE A 86 1.82 0.14 2.29
CA ILE A 86 1.51 1.38 3.00
C ILE A 86 2.63 2.36 2.71
N ASP A 87 2.29 3.42 1.99
CA ASP A 87 3.21 4.50 1.63
C ASP A 87 3.20 5.64 2.65
N ARG A 88 2.27 5.64 3.62
CA ARG A 88 2.13 6.73 4.59
C ARG A 88 3.04 6.54 5.78
N MET A 89 4.05 7.40 5.87
CA MET A 89 5.06 7.37 6.92
C MET A 89 4.45 7.52 8.32
N LEU A 90 3.52 8.47 8.52
CA LEU A 90 2.92 8.70 9.84
C LEU A 90 2.10 7.51 10.35
N THR A 91 1.48 6.72 9.46
CA THR A 91 0.78 5.50 9.85
C THR A 91 1.73 4.43 10.36
N ILE A 92 2.90 4.31 9.74
CA ILE A 92 3.96 3.39 10.17
C ILE A 92 4.52 3.84 11.52
N ILE A 93 4.82 5.14 11.66
CA ILE A 93 5.37 5.72 12.89
C ILE A 93 4.41 5.56 14.08
N GLN A 94 3.10 5.78 13.88
CA GLN A 94 2.12 5.55 14.94
C GLN A 94 2.11 4.09 15.41
N LYS A 95 2.14 3.14 14.47
CA LYS A 95 2.22 1.72 14.82
C LYS A 95 3.46 1.42 15.66
N LEU A 96 4.64 1.85 15.21
CA LEU A 96 5.90 1.58 15.89
C LEU A 96 5.90 2.21 17.29
N TYR A 97 5.44 3.46 17.41
CA TYR A 97 5.30 4.14 18.70
C TYR A 97 4.42 3.38 19.68
N LEU A 98 3.24 2.91 19.23
CA LEU A 98 2.30 2.20 20.09
C LEU A 98 2.83 0.82 20.50
N GLN A 99 3.58 0.17 19.61
CA GLN A 99 4.24 -1.09 19.90
C GLN A 99 5.38 -0.92 20.91
N GLU A 100 6.29 0.03 20.72
CA GLU A 100 7.44 0.22 21.62
C GLU A 100 7.05 0.75 22.99
N LYS A 101 6.14 1.73 23.03
CA LYS A 101 5.81 2.43 24.27
C LYS A 101 4.79 1.69 25.13
N PHE A 102 3.82 1.03 24.50
CA PHE A 102 2.69 0.42 25.21
C PHE A 102 2.59 -1.09 25.00
N ASN A 103 3.49 -1.69 24.20
CA ASN A 103 3.42 -3.10 23.81
C ASN A 103 2.08 -3.46 23.14
N ILE A 104 1.50 -2.51 22.40
CA ILE A 104 0.24 -2.70 21.68
C ILE A 104 0.54 -2.98 20.20
N GLU A 105 0.23 -4.20 19.75
CA GLU A 105 0.34 -4.56 18.35
C GLU A 105 -0.90 -4.14 17.55
N ILE A 106 -0.72 -3.19 16.63
CA ILE A 106 -1.80 -2.69 15.76
C ILE A 106 -1.57 -3.15 14.31
N PRO A 107 -2.61 -3.65 13.61
CA PRO A 107 -2.50 -3.99 12.21
C PRO A 107 -2.33 -2.73 11.36
N LEU A 108 -1.45 -2.78 10.36
CA LEU A 108 -1.41 -1.75 9.33
C LEU A 108 -2.59 -1.93 8.40
N ILE A 109 -3.44 -0.91 8.27
CA ILE A 109 -4.60 -0.90 7.38
C ILE A 109 -4.47 0.29 6.43
N CYS A 110 -4.63 0.07 5.12
CA CYS A 110 -4.61 1.15 4.15
C CYS A 110 -5.94 1.93 4.17
N CYS A 111 -5.92 3.19 3.75
CA CYS A 111 -7.10 4.06 3.77
C CYS A 111 -8.29 3.47 3.02
N MET A 112 -8.07 2.81 1.88
CA MET A 112 -9.15 2.16 1.12
C MET A 112 -9.83 1.06 1.93
N CYS A 113 -9.04 0.18 2.58
CA CYS A 113 -9.62 -0.87 3.42
C CYS A 113 -10.28 -0.30 4.68
N TYR A 114 -9.68 0.72 5.29
CA TYR A 114 -10.25 1.40 6.45
C TYR A 114 -11.61 2.02 6.10
N GLU A 115 -11.70 2.72 4.97
CA GLU A 115 -12.94 3.34 4.50
C GLU A 115 -14.01 2.29 4.18
N SER A 116 -13.63 1.16 3.55
CA SER A 116 -14.56 0.06 3.29
C SER A 116 -15.07 -0.63 4.56
N LEU A 117 -14.23 -0.75 5.59
CA LEU A 117 -14.65 -1.24 6.90
C LEU A 117 -15.64 -0.27 7.53
N LYS A 118 -15.32 1.03 7.55
CA LYS A 118 -16.17 2.08 8.11
C LYS A 118 -17.54 2.13 7.42
N LYS A 119 -17.58 1.92 6.09
CA LYS A 119 -18.81 1.87 5.28
C LYS A 119 -19.52 0.51 5.32
N LYS A 120 -19.01 -0.47 6.07
CA LYS A 120 -19.56 -1.84 6.16
C LYS A 120 -19.69 -2.56 4.80
N ASN A 121 -18.86 -2.20 3.82
CA ASN A 121 -18.88 -2.78 2.46
C ASN A 121 -17.56 -3.46 2.06
N PHE A 122 -16.78 -3.88 3.06
CA PHE A 122 -15.49 -4.53 2.86
C PHE A 122 -15.57 -5.78 1.97
N MET A 123 -16.61 -6.60 2.11
CA MET A 123 -16.79 -7.80 1.29
C MET A 123 -16.99 -7.49 -0.19
N GLU A 124 -17.83 -6.49 -0.50
CA GLU A 124 -18.03 -6.04 -1.88
C GLU A 124 -16.72 -5.47 -2.48
N TYR A 125 -15.99 -4.68 -1.70
CA TYR A 125 -14.68 -4.17 -2.11
C TYR A 125 -13.67 -5.29 -2.36
N HIS A 126 -13.65 -6.31 -1.49
CA HIS A 126 -12.76 -7.46 -1.57
C HIS A 126 -13.03 -8.29 -2.84
N GLU A 127 -14.30 -8.59 -3.11
CA GLU A 127 -14.72 -9.35 -4.29
C GLU A 127 -14.36 -8.63 -5.59
N LYS A 128 -14.63 -7.31 -5.67
CA LYS A 128 -14.24 -6.49 -6.82
C LYS A 128 -12.74 -6.57 -7.09
N ARG A 129 -11.91 -6.52 -6.04
CA ARG A 129 -10.45 -6.63 -6.20
C ARG A 129 -10.00 -8.02 -6.65
N LEU A 130 -10.60 -9.09 -6.12
CA LEU A 130 -10.32 -10.44 -6.57
C LEU A 130 -10.70 -10.65 -8.03
N TYR A 131 -11.89 -10.17 -8.42
CA TYR A 131 -12.37 -10.24 -9.80
C TYR A 131 -11.43 -9.51 -10.75
N LEU A 132 -11.01 -8.28 -10.40
CA LEU A 132 -10.06 -7.51 -11.21
C LEU A 132 -8.72 -8.23 -11.37
N ALA A 133 -8.18 -8.81 -10.29
CA ALA A 133 -6.93 -9.58 -10.35
C ALA A 133 -7.07 -10.82 -11.25
N TYR A 134 -8.19 -11.54 -11.15
CA TYR A 134 -8.47 -12.70 -12.01
C TYR A 134 -8.62 -12.30 -13.48
N PHE A 135 -9.39 -11.25 -13.78
CA PHE A 135 -9.59 -10.75 -15.13
C PHE A 135 -8.26 -10.34 -15.79
N LEU A 136 -7.39 -9.63 -15.06
CA LEU A 136 -6.05 -9.27 -15.54
C LEU A 136 -5.19 -10.50 -15.86
N ASN A 137 -5.24 -11.53 -15.01
CA ASN A 137 -4.53 -12.79 -15.27
C ASN A 137 -5.03 -13.49 -16.54
N VAL A 138 -6.35 -13.63 -16.70
CA VAL A 138 -6.96 -14.26 -17.88
C VAL A 138 -6.60 -13.49 -19.16
N SER A 139 -6.68 -12.16 -19.12
CA SER A 139 -6.37 -11.29 -20.25
C SER A 139 -4.92 -11.44 -20.72
N ILE A 140 -3.97 -11.57 -19.78
CA ILE A 140 -2.56 -11.80 -20.08
C ILE A 140 -2.36 -13.17 -20.76
N ILE A 141 -3.03 -14.21 -20.26
CA ILE A 141 -2.93 -15.57 -20.83
C ILE A 141 -3.49 -15.60 -22.25
N ILE A 142 -4.67 -15.01 -22.48
CA ILE A 142 -5.29 -14.93 -23.82
C ILE A 142 -4.38 -14.17 -24.78
N GLY A 143 -3.85 -13.00 -24.36
CA GLY A 143 -2.93 -12.21 -25.16
C GLY A 143 -1.67 -12.99 -25.56
N PHE A 144 -1.14 -13.82 -24.64
CA PHE A 144 -0.02 -14.69 -24.94
C PHE A 144 -0.36 -15.77 -25.98
N ILE A 145 -1.49 -16.47 -25.82
CA ILE A 145 -1.95 -17.49 -26.76
C ILE A 145 -2.12 -16.90 -28.17
N LEU A 146 -2.78 -15.74 -28.28
CA LEU A 146 -2.97 -15.05 -29.56
C LEU A 146 -1.63 -14.68 -30.21
N SER A 147 -0.64 -14.25 -29.41
CA SER A 147 0.69 -13.92 -29.92
C SER A 147 1.42 -15.14 -30.51
N LEU A 148 1.25 -16.33 -29.92
CA LEU A 148 1.83 -17.58 -30.42
C LEU A 148 1.17 -18.05 -31.72
N LEU A 149 -0.14 -17.90 -31.86
CA LEU A 149 -0.89 -18.32 -33.04
C LEU A 149 -0.51 -17.54 -34.32
N MET A 150 0.05 -16.33 -34.16
CA MET A 150 0.51 -15.51 -35.29
C MET A 150 1.86 -15.96 -35.86
N ILE A 151 2.56 -16.90 -35.20
CA ILE A 151 3.86 -17.42 -35.64
C ILE A 151 3.63 -18.59 -36.61
N LYS A 152 3.37 -18.28 -37.89
CA LYS A 152 3.02 -19.31 -38.90
C LYS A 152 4.19 -20.02 -39.60
N SER A 153 5.45 -19.59 -39.48
CA SER A 153 6.60 -20.29 -40.08
C SER A 153 7.96 -19.85 -39.50
N PRO A 154 8.91 -20.77 -39.19
CA PRO A 154 10.21 -20.47 -38.60
C PRO A 154 11.37 -20.27 -39.61
N THR A 155 11.10 -20.12 -40.91
CA THR A 155 12.15 -20.21 -41.94
C THR A 155 12.84 -18.91 -42.33
N SER A 156 12.51 -17.77 -41.71
CA SER A 156 13.11 -16.46 -42.04
C SER A 156 13.78 -15.79 -40.84
N LEU A 157 14.77 -14.91 -41.07
CA LEU A 157 15.39 -14.06 -40.03
C LEU A 157 14.33 -13.31 -39.19
N ILE A 158 13.21 -12.94 -39.81
CA ILE A 158 12.05 -12.31 -39.16
C ILE A 158 11.42 -13.24 -38.12
N SER A 159 11.31 -14.54 -38.42
CA SER A 159 10.78 -15.53 -37.47
C SER A 159 11.68 -15.74 -36.25
N GLY A 160 13.00 -15.62 -36.41
CA GLY A 160 13.96 -15.65 -35.29
C GLY A 160 13.81 -14.46 -34.35
N ILE A 161 13.58 -13.25 -34.89
CA ILE A 161 13.30 -12.03 -34.11
C ILE A 161 11.95 -12.15 -33.38
N ILE A 162 10.91 -12.66 -34.04
CA ILE A 162 9.60 -12.92 -33.43
C ILE A 162 9.73 -13.97 -32.31
N TYR A 163 10.54 -14.99 -32.51
CA TYR A 163 10.79 -16.02 -31.48
C TYR A 163 11.52 -15.43 -30.26
N ALA A 164 12.60 -14.68 -30.47
CA ALA A 164 13.33 -14.02 -29.38
C ALA A 164 12.44 -13.04 -28.58
N THR A 165 11.64 -12.22 -29.28
CA THR A 165 10.70 -11.29 -28.63
C THR A 165 9.58 -12.01 -27.89
N SER A 166 9.11 -13.17 -28.38
CA SER A 166 8.11 -13.97 -27.66
C SER A 166 8.67 -14.61 -26.38
N ILE A 167 9.94 -15.03 -26.36
CA ILE A 167 10.63 -15.49 -25.13
C ILE A 167 10.75 -14.37 -24.09
N ILE A 168 11.17 -13.16 -24.52
CA ILE A 168 11.26 -12.00 -23.63
C ILE A 168 9.87 -11.65 -23.07
N SER A 169 8.85 -11.67 -23.93
CA SER A 169 7.45 -11.43 -23.55
C SER A 169 6.96 -12.47 -22.56
N LEU A 170 7.28 -13.76 -22.76
CA LEU A 170 6.92 -14.84 -21.86
C LEU A 170 7.54 -14.65 -20.46
N LYS A 171 8.82 -14.27 -20.37
CA LYS A 171 9.44 -13.94 -19.08
C LYS A 171 8.71 -12.78 -18.37
N GLY A 172 8.32 -11.74 -19.13
CA GLY A 172 7.53 -10.62 -18.62
C GLY A 172 6.15 -11.05 -18.11
N ILE A 173 5.48 -11.91 -18.87
CA ILE A 173 4.17 -12.48 -18.54
C ILE A 173 4.25 -13.31 -17.26
N LEU A 174 5.18 -14.27 -17.19
CA LEU A 174 5.38 -15.10 -16.00
C LEU A 174 5.62 -14.26 -14.75
N LYS A 175 6.46 -13.22 -14.84
CA LYS A 175 6.71 -12.28 -13.73
C LYS A 175 5.43 -11.53 -13.33
N LYS A 176 4.62 -11.09 -14.30
CA LYS A 176 3.37 -10.36 -14.04
C LYS A 176 2.30 -11.26 -13.42
N THR A 177 2.06 -12.44 -13.98
CA THR A 177 1.14 -13.44 -13.44
C THR A 177 1.55 -13.88 -12.03
N PHE A 178 2.85 -14.10 -11.80
CA PHE A 178 3.37 -14.39 -10.46
C PHE A 178 3.03 -13.29 -9.44
N ARG A 179 3.26 -12.01 -9.79
CA ARG A 179 2.91 -10.87 -8.93
C ARG A 179 1.41 -10.79 -8.65
N ILE A 180 0.56 -11.03 -9.65
CA ILE A 180 -0.90 -11.03 -9.46
C ILE A 180 -1.32 -12.19 -8.54
N ASN A 181 -0.76 -13.38 -8.71
CA ASN A 181 -1.04 -14.52 -7.84
C ASN A 181 -0.60 -14.26 -6.39
N LEU A 182 0.54 -13.60 -6.19
CA LEU A 182 0.98 -13.17 -4.87
C LEU A 182 0.00 -12.16 -4.26
N SER A 183 -0.47 -11.19 -5.04
CA SER A 183 -1.51 -10.24 -4.62
C SER A 183 -2.81 -10.95 -4.20
N VAL A 184 -3.29 -11.92 -5.00
CA VAL A 184 -4.48 -12.73 -4.66
C VAL A 184 -4.28 -13.49 -3.35
N ARG A 185 -3.08 -14.05 -3.12
CA ARG A 185 -2.75 -14.72 -1.85
C ARG A 185 -2.85 -13.77 -0.67
N GLU A 186 -2.31 -12.56 -0.78
CA GLU A 186 -2.39 -11.56 0.29
C GLU A 186 -3.82 -11.09 0.54
N ILE A 187 -4.61 -10.87 -0.51
CA ILE A 187 -6.04 -10.52 -0.41
C ILE A 187 -6.83 -11.63 0.31
N ARG A 188 -6.52 -12.91 0.04
CA ARG A 188 -7.15 -14.05 0.76
C ARG A 188 -6.74 -14.11 2.22
N LYS A 189 -5.46 -13.88 2.55
CA LYS A 189 -5.00 -13.80 3.94
C LYS A 189 -5.71 -12.67 4.69
N GLY A 190 -5.86 -11.51 4.05
CA GLY A 190 -6.55 -10.38 4.64
C GLY A 190 -8.04 -10.60 4.87
N LYS A 191 -8.71 -11.38 4.01
CA LYS A 191 -10.08 -11.85 4.30
C LYS A 191 -10.14 -12.72 5.55
N LYS A 192 -9.23 -13.69 5.70
CA LYS A 192 -9.19 -14.51 6.93
C LYS A 192 -9.03 -13.64 8.18
N TYR A 193 -8.16 -12.65 8.12
CA TYR A 193 -7.97 -11.69 9.20
C TYR A 193 -9.23 -10.86 9.48
N PHE A 194 -9.93 -10.40 8.43
CA PHE A 194 -11.22 -9.73 8.58
C PHE A 194 -12.27 -10.63 9.25
N ASP A 195 -12.37 -11.88 8.79
CA ASP A 195 -13.34 -12.85 9.30
C ASP A 195 -13.13 -13.15 10.79
N GLU A 196 -11.87 -13.17 11.24
CA GLU A 196 -11.48 -13.43 12.62
C GLU A 196 -11.76 -12.25 13.57
N PHE A 197 -11.43 -11.02 13.15
CA PHE A 197 -11.41 -9.86 14.05
C PHE A 197 -12.57 -8.88 13.86
N TYR A 198 -13.22 -8.85 12.70
CA TYR A 198 -14.15 -7.77 12.35
C TYR A 198 -15.54 -8.26 11.92
N LYS A 199 -15.69 -9.53 11.53
CA LYS A 199 -16.98 -10.04 11.02
C LYS A 199 -18.15 -9.87 11.98
N ASN A 200 -17.91 -10.02 13.28
CA ASN A 200 -18.94 -9.89 14.32
C ASN A 200 -19.12 -8.45 14.83
N SER A 201 -18.31 -7.49 14.33
CA SER A 201 -18.37 -6.08 14.71
C SER A 201 -19.23 -5.21 13.78
N ILE A 202 -19.85 -5.84 12.77
CA ILE A 202 -20.62 -5.20 11.70
C ILE A 202 -22.08 -5.55 11.83
#